data_AF-A0A954YXC7-F1
#
_entry.id   AF-A0A954YXC7-F1
#
_cell.length_a   1.000
_cell.length_b   1.000
_cell.length_c   1.000
_cell.angle_alpha   90.00
_cell.angle_beta   90.00
_cell.angle_gamma   90.00
#
_symmetry.space_group_name_H-M   'P 1'
#
loop_
_entity.id
_entity.type
_entity.pdbx_description
1 polymer ?
#
loop_
_entity_poly.entity_id
_entity_poly.type
_entity_poly.pdbx_seq_one_letter_code
_entity_poly.pdbx_strand_id
1 'polypeptide(L)'
;MNLGRKLCLKDKALIAMVHVGALPGTPCSKSSIDEIANHAAAEALSLAHAGFDAIIIENMHDRPYLLRDVGPEITASMTRVAVEVRRAVDL
;
A
#
# COMPACT_ATOMS: atom_id res chain seq x y z
N MET A 1 8.86 19.93 6.99
CA MET A 1 7.64 19.08 6.97
C MET A 1 6.76 19.59 5.85
N ASN A 2 6.72 18.90 4.69
CA ASN A 2 5.90 19.31 3.55
C ASN A 2 4.46 18.82 3.73
N LEU A 3 3.72 19.47 4.62
CA LEU A 3 2.28 19.27 4.75
C LEU A 3 1.60 20.14 3.67
N GLY A 4 1.20 19.54 2.55
CA GLY A 4 0.35 20.25 1.57
C GLY A 4 0.70 20.15 0.08
N ARG A 5 1.34 19.08 -0.41
CA ARG A 5 1.30 18.82 -1.86
C ARG A 5 -0.13 18.47 -2.23
N LYS A 6 -0.83 19.38 -2.92
CA LYS A 6 -2.12 19.11 -3.55
C LYS A 6 -1.92 17.93 -4.50
N LEU A 7 -2.73 16.88 -4.37
CA LEU A 7 -2.74 15.78 -5.32
C LEU A 7 -3.16 16.35 -6.68
N CYS A 8 -2.24 16.36 -7.64
CA CYS A 8 -2.44 16.93 -8.97
C CYS A 8 -2.28 15.81 -9.99
N LEU A 9 -3.40 15.19 -10.35
CA LEU A 9 -3.45 14.18 -11.39
C LEU A 9 -3.82 14.83 -12.72
N LYS A 10 -3.35 14.23 -13.83
CA LYS A 10 -3.74 14.65 -15.18
C LYS A 10 -5.22 14.35 -15.45
N ASP A 11 -5.79 14.97 -16.48
CA ASP A 11 -7.13 14.62 -16.95
C ASP A 11 -7.16 13.15 -17.41
N LYS A 12 -8.16 12.40 -16.91
CA LYS A 12 -8.33 10.95 -17.11
C LYS A 12 -7.15 10.11 -16.59
N ALA A 13 -6.67 10.42 -15.39
CA ALA A 13 -5.64 9.64 -14.73
C ALA A 13 -6.05 8.19 -14.45
N LEU A 14 -5.12 7.26 -14.63
CA LEU A 14 -5.24 5.87 -14.23
C LEU A 14 -4.61 5.69 -12.86
N ILE A 15 -5.41 5.26 -11.88
CA ILE A 15 -4.95 5.01 -10.51
C ILE A 15 -4.92 3.50 -10.30
N ALA A 16 -3.76 2.95 -9.98
CA ALA A 16 -3.61 1.54 -9.68
C ALA A 16 -3.92 1.25 -8.20
N MET A 17 -4.41 0.04 -7.94
CA MET A 17 -4.58 -0.50 -6.59
C MET A 17 -3.52 -1.56 -6.34
N VAL A 18 -2.76 -1.43 -5.26
CA VAL A 18 -1.87 -2.46 -4.73
C VAL A 18 -2.58 -3.14 -3.57
N HIS A 19 -2.83 -4.44 -3.70
CA HIS A 19 -3.51 -5.22 -2.67
C HIS A 19 -2.47 -5.80 -1.71
N VAL A 20 -2.39 -5.20 -0.53
CA VAL A 20 -1.44 -5.61 0.50
C VAL A 20 -1.81 -6.98 1.03
N GLY A 21 -0.80 -7.84 1.20
CA GLY A 21 -0.94 -9.15 1.83
C GLY A 21 -1.48 -9.06 3.25
N ALA A 22 -1.99 -10.18 3.77
CA ALA A 22 -2.54 -10.25 5.13
C ALA A 22 -1.49 -9.78 6.16
N LEU A 23 -1.84 -8.77 6.95
CA LEU A 23 -0.91 -8.05 7.81
C LEU A 23 -0.64 -8.80 9.13
N PRO A 24 0.53 -8.58 9.76
CA PRO A 24 0.80 -9.10 11.10
C PRO A 24 -0.34 -8.78 12.07
N GLY A 25 -0.79 -9.79 12.82
CA GLY A 25 -1.94 -9.70 13.72
C GLY A 25 -3.25 -10.20 13.13
N THR A 26 -3.34 -10.41 11.81
CA THR A 26 -4.54 -10.96 11.17
C THR A 26 -4.50 -12.48 11.04
N PRO A 27 -5.66 -13.17 10.99
CA PRO A 27 -5.72 -14.64 10.96
C PRO A 27 -4.99 -15.30 9.79
N CYS A 28 -4.88 -14.60 8.65
CA CYS A 28 -4.23 -15.13 7.45
C CYS A 28 -2.78 -14.67 7.28
N SER A 29 -2.20 -13.95 8.25
CA SER A 29 -0.81 -13.51 8.21
C SER A 29 0.15 -14.70 8.20
N LYS A 30 0.97 -14.80 7.15
CA LYS A 30 1.98 -15.86 6.99
C LYS A 30 3.37 -15.34 6.67
N SER A 31 3.48 -14.08 6.29
CA SER A 31 4.71 -13.44 5.86
C SER A 31 5.14 -12.40 6.88
N SER A 32 6.44 -12.14 6.94
CA SER A 32 7.00 -11.01 7.67
C SER A 32 6.55 -9.68 7.07
N ILE A 33 6.58 -8.61 7.86
CA ILE A 33 6.26 -7.27 7.37
C ILE A 33 7.21 -6.82 6.25
N ASP A 34 8.46 -7.26 6.28
CA ASP A 34 9.44 -6.95 5.23
C ASP A 34 9.09 -7.63 3.91
N GLU A 35 8.69 -8.90 3.93
CA GLU A 35 8.24 -9.61 2.73
C GLU A 35 6.98 -8.97 2.13
N ILE A 36 6.01 -8.60 2.98
CA ILE A 36 4.77 -7.93 2.55
C ILE A 36 5.09 -6.57 1.90
N ALA A 37 5.94 -5.76 2.52
CA ALA A 37 6.34 -4.45 2.00
C ALA A 37 7.12 -4.57 0.68
N ASN A 38 8.05 -5.53 0.58
CA ASN A 38 8.80 -5.80 -0.64
C ASN A 38 7.89 -6.26 -1.78
N HIS A 39 6.89 -7.09 -1.50
CA HIS A 39 5.92 -7.53 -2.51
C HIS A 39 5.09 -6.36 -3.03
N ALA A 40 4.55 -5.54 -2.13
CA ALA A 40 3.78 -4.34 -2.50
C ALA A 40 4.62 -3.34 -3.30
N ALA A 41 5.90 -3.16 -2.96
CA ALA A 41 6.82 -2.33 -3.71
C ALA A 41 7.11 -2.87 -5.12
N ALA A 42 7.27 -4.19 -5.28
CA ALA A 42 7.45 -4.82 -6.58
C ALA A 42 6.21 -4.70 -7.47
N GLU A 43 5.01 -4.84 -6.90
CA GLU A 43 3.74 -4.62 -7.58
C GLU A 43 3.61 -3.15 -8.02
N ALA A 44 3.86 -2.21 -7.11
CA ALA A 44 3.88 -0.78 -7.39
C ALA A 44 4.82 -0.42 -8.55
N LEU A 45 6.03 -0.98 -8.57
CA LEU A 45 6.99 -0.77 -9.65
C LEU A 45 6.46 -1.29 -10.99
N SER A 46 5.82 -2.46 -10.98
CA SER A 46 5.22 -3.04 -12.18
C SER A 46 4.08 -2.16 -12.73
N LEU A 47 3.26 -1.60 -11.84
CA LEU A 47 2.17 -0.68 -12.19
C LEU A 47 2.71 0.65 -12.74
N ALA A 48 3.76 1.19 -12.13
CA ALA A 48 4.44 2.38 -12.64
C ALA A 48 5.00 2.15 -14.05
N HIS A 49 5.66 1.00 -14.29
CA HIS A 49 6.16 0.62 -15.61
C HIS A 49 5.05 0.39 -16.64
N ALA A 50 3.85 -0.02 -16.20
CA ALA A 50 2.68 -0.14 -17.06
C ALA A 50 2.05 1.21 -17.44
N GLY A 51 2.54 2.33 -16.91
CA GLY A 51 2.09 3.68 -17.26
C GLY A 51 0.92 4.21 -16.45
N PHE A 52 0.69 3.67 -15.24
CA PHE A 52 -0.27 4.26 -14.30
C PHE A 52 0.23 5.60 -13.75
N ASP A 53 -0.71 6.49 -13.46
CA ASP A 53 -0.43 7.87 -13.03
C ASP A 53 -0.32 8.01 -11.51
N ALA A 54 -0.91 7.10 -10.75
CA ALA A 54 -0.88 7.09 -9.30
C ALA A 54 -1.14 5.69 -8.75
N ILE A 55 -0.81 5.50 -7.47
CA ILE A 55 -1.00 4.25 -6.74
C ILE A 55 -1.78 4.54 -5.46
N ILE A 56 -2.73 3.65 -5.16
CA ILE A 56 -3.39 3.50 -3.87
C ILE A 56 -3.01 2.13 -3.31
N ILE A 57 -2.81 2.04 -1.99
CA ILE A 57 -2.59 0.79 -1.28
C ILE A 57 -3.83 0.44 -0.46
N GLU A 58 -4.20 -0.85 -0.41
CA GLU A 58 -5.35 -1.35 0.33
C GLU A 58 -5.00 -2.63 1.09
N ASN A 59 -5.42 -2.73 2.36
CA ASN A 59 -5.24 -3.93 3.18
C ASN A 59 -6.31 -5.01 2.90
N MET A 60 -6.47 -5.39 1.63
CA MET A 60 -7.57 -6.23 1.14
C MET A 60 -7.58 -7.67 1.72
N HIS A 61 -6.45 -8.14 2.25
CA HIS A 61 -6.29 -9.51 2.74
C HIS A 61 -6.41 -9.69 4.26
N ASP A 62 -6.71 -8.63 5.00
CA ASP A 62 -6.95 -8.64 6.45
C ASP A 62 -8.32 -9.24 6.81
N ARG A 63 -8.49 -10.55 6.54
CA ARG A 63 -9.77 -11.25 6.71
C ARG A 63 -9.82 -12.04 8.03
N PRO A 64 -10.93 -11.98 8.80
CA PRO A 64 -12.14 -11.20 8.54
C PRO A 64 -11.93 -9.70 8.79
N TYR A 65 -12.61 -8.86 8.02
CA TYR A 65 -12.47 -7.41 8.11
C TYR A 65 -13.03 -6.87 9.42
N LEU A 66 -12.22 -6.09 10.13
CA LEU A 66 -12.67 -5.37 11.31
C LEU A 66 -13.39 -4.09 10.89
N LEU A 67 -14.52 -3.81 11.54
CA LEU A 67 -15.29 -2.61 11.26
C LEU A 67 -14.77 -1.46 12.13
N ARG A 68 -14.09 -0.49 11.50
CA ARG A 68 -13.58 0.78 12.06
C ARG A 68 -12.42 0.68 13.05
N ASP A 69 -12.44 -0.29 13.96
CA ASP A 69 -11.41 -0.43 14.99
C ASP A 69 -10.40 -1.51 14.58
N VAL A 70 -9.20 -1.08 14.22
CA VAL A 70 -8.04 -1.95 13.94
C VAL A 70 -6.97 -1.73 14.98
N GLY A 71 -6.20 -2.78 15.28
CA GLY A 71 -5.08 -2.68 16.20
C GLY A 71 -3.93 -1.83 15.64
N PRO A 72 -3.07 -1.26 16.51
CA PRO A 72 -1.93 -0.43 16.11
C PRO A 72 -0.95 -1.16 15.18
N GLU A 73 -0.88 -2.48 15.24
CA GLU A 73 -0.10 -3.34 14.35
C GLU A 73 -0.51 -3.19 12.88
N ILE A 74 -1.80 -2.97 12.61
CA ILE A 74 -2.33 -2.76 11.24
C ILE A 74 -1.86 -1.40 10.72
N THR A 75 -2.01 -0.34 11.51
CA THR A 75 -1.55 1.00 11.13
C THR A 75 -0.03 1.05 10.94
N ALA A 76 0.73 0.42 11.84
CA ALA A 76 2.19 0.35 11.73
C ALA A 76 2.61 -0.43 10.48
N SER A 77 1.94 -1.54 10.18
CA SER A 77 2.23 -2.36 9.00
C SER A 77 1.91 -1.62 7.70
N MET A 78 0.73 -1.00 7.60
CA MET A 78 0.37 -0.16 6.44
C MET A 78 1.31 1.02 6.26
N THR A 79 1.79 1.62 7.35
CA THR A 79 2.82 2.68 7.29
C THR A 79 4.12 2.15 6.70
N ARG A 80 4.59 0.98 7.12
CA ARG A 80 5.80 0.37 6.55
C ARG A 80 5.64 0.08 5.06
N VAL A 81 4.49 -0.48 4.65
CA VAL A 81 4.16 -0.72 3.25
C VAL A 81 4.14 0.58 2.45
N ALA A 82 3.49 1.63 2.95
CA ALA A 82 3.42 2.93 2.29
C ALA A 82 4.81 3.55 2.08
N VAL A 83 5.69 3.45 3.09
CA VAL A 83 7.08 3.94 3.00
C VAL A 83 7.85 3.18 1.92
N GLU A 84 7.71 1.86 1.86
CA GLU A 84 8.45 1.04 0.89
C GLU A 84 7.95 1.27 -0.54
N VAL A 85 6.62 1.32 -0.73
CA VAL A 85 6.00 1.70 -2.01
C VAL A 85 6.49 3.08 -2.46
N ARG A 86 6.48 4.09 -1.56
CA ARG A 86 6.95 5.45 -1.88
C ARG A 86 8.43 5.50 -2.27
N ARG A 87 9.26 4.59 -1.75
CA ARG A 87 10.69 4.49 -2.12
C ARG A 87 10.89 3.83 -3.48
N ALA A 88 10.02 2.91 -3.85
CA ALA A 88 10.16 2.12 -5.07
C ALA A 88 9.75 2.86 -6.35
N VAL A 89 8.86 3.86 -6.25
CA VAL A 89 8.30 4.57 -7.42
C VAL A 89 8.35 6.09 -7.25
N ASP A 90 8.50 6.78 -8.38
CA ASP A 90 8.35 8.25 -8.46
C ASP A 90 7.07 8.60 -9.21
N LEU A 91 5.95 8.43 -8.50
CA LEU A 91 4.60 8.85 -8.89
C LEU A 91 4.04 9.90 -7.90
#